data_AF-A0A2N3MZM0-F1
#
_entry.id   AF-A0A2N3MZM0-F1
#
_cell.length_a   1.000
_cell.length_b   1.000
_cell.length_c   1.000
_cell.angle_alpha   90.00
_cell.angle_beta   90.00
_cell.angle_gamma   90.00
#
_symmetry.space_group_name_H-M   'P 1'
#
loop_
_entity.id
_entity.type
_entity.pdbx_description
1 polymer ?
#
loop_
_entity_poly.entity_id
_entity_poly.type
_entity_poly.pdbx_seq_one_letter_code
_entity_poly.pdbx_strand_id
1 'polypeptide(L)'
;MVDHWRRYGPKDQKVEEVFTCGGGAFNPTITEYMPESLDGVRIRMLDEAGIPGGAKEAVPSAWQGLEAIVRRSIPVPDRVETRRSWVLEKINPCGNYRAVLTKGMLFGEGRTHLEWVSKMVNYVGGRAFDPTLI
;
A
#
# COMPACT_ATOMS: atom_id res chain seq x y z
N MET A 1 -6.84 16.79 9.78
CA MET A 1 -6.01 16.45 8.60
C MET A 1 -5.17 17.63 8.14
N VAL A 2 -5.77 18.76 7.77
CA VAL A 2 -5.07 19.98 7.29
C VAL A 2 -3.90 20.44 8.19
N ASP A 3 -4.09 20.52 9.51
CA ASP A 3 -3.02 20.92 10.43
C ASP A 3 -1.77 20.00 10.33
N HIS A 4 -1.99 18.69 10.28
CA HIS A 4 -0.90 17.72 10.18
C HIS A 4 -0.18 17.82 8.83
N TRP A 5 -0.92 18.10 7.76
CA TRP A 5 -0.34 18.40 6.46
C TRP A 5 0.59 19.61 6.51
N ARG A 6 0.18 20.71 7.16
CA ARG A 6 1.01 21.92 7.31
C ARG A 6 2.27 21.69 8.17
N ARG A 7 2.15 20.85 9.19
CA ARG A 7 3.24 20.55 10.15
C ARG A 7 4.25 19.55 9.60
N TYR A 8 3.77 18.49 8.96
CA TYR A 8 4.58 17.30 8.68
C TYR A 8 4.66 16.90 7.20
N GLY A 9 3.86 17.55 6.34
CA GLY A 9 3.94 17.39 4.91
C GLY A 9 5.33 17.75 4.37
N PRO A 10 5.69 17.25 3.18
CA PRO A 10 6.97 17.58 2.56
C PRO A 10 7.06 19.10 2.37
N LYS A 11 8.12 19.72 2.91
CA LYS A 11 8.35 21.17 2.83
C LYS A 11 8.95 21.56 1.47
N ASP A 12 9.67 20.61 0.87
CA ASP A 12 10.55 20.83 -0.29
C ASP A 12 9.86 20.41 -1.60
N GLN A 13 8.63 19.90 -1.51
CA GLN A 13 7.85 19.41 -2.64
C GLN A 13 6.42 19.93 -2.53
N LYS A 14 5.90 20.46 -3.64
CA LYS A 14 4.48 20.77 -3.74
C LYS A 14 3.72 19.45 -3.87
N VAL A 15 2.71 19.25 -3.03
CA VAL A 15 1.77 18.15 -3.25
C VAL A 15 0.79 18.55 -4.34
N GLU A 16 0.73 17.75 -5.39
CA GLU A 16 -0.15 18.00 -6.54
C GLU A 16 -1.48 17.27 -6.42
N GLU A 17 -1.46 16.05 -5.87
CA GLU A 17 -2.62 15.17 -5.78
C GLU A 17 -2.69 14.45 -4.44
N VAL A 18 -3.92 14.24 -3.97
CA VAL A 18 -4.24 13.41 -2.81
C VAL A 18 -5.29 12.40 -3.21
N PHE A 19 -4.93 11.12 -3.14
CA PHE A 19 -5.85 10.02 -3.33
C PHE A 19 -6.55 9.69 -2.01
N THR A 20 -7.87 9.76 -2.02
CA THR A 20 -8.72 9.42 -0.88
C THR A 20 -9.23 7.98 -1.00
N CYS A 21 -9.45 7.34 0.15
CA CYS A 21 -9.96 5.98 0.25
C CYS A 21 -10.77 5.81 1.53
N GLY A 22 -11.45 4.67 1.68
CA GLY A 22 -12.32 4.39 2.82
C GLY A 22 -13.61 5.21 2.84
N GLY A 23 -14.49 4.94 3.82
CA GLY A 23 -15.83 5.54 3.88
C GLY A 23 -15.83 7.07 4.04
N GLY A 24 -14.81 7.64 4.68
CA GLY A 24 -14.68 9.08 4.86
C GLY A 24 -14.46 9.86 3.55
N ALA A 25 -14.00 9.20 2.50
CA ALA A 25 -13.80 9.81 1.18
C ALA A 25 -15.11 10.23 0.51
N PHE A 26 -16.26 9.72 0.95
CA PHE A 26 -17.58 10.08 0.44
C PHE A 26 -18.27 11.21 1.22
N ASN A 27 -17.59 11.78 2.22
CA ASN A 27 -18.15 12.90 2.99
C ASN A 27 -17.78 14.24 2.32
N PRO A 28 -18.74 14.97 1.73
CA PRO A 28 -18.47 16.22 1.01
C PRO A 28 -17.85 17.29 1.92
N THR A 29 -18.25 17.37 3.19
CA THR A 29 -17.67 18.32 4.14
C THR A 29 -16.16 18.13 4.31
N ILE A 30 -15.67 16.90 4.16
CA ILE A 30 -14.24 16.60 4.23
C ILE A 30 -13.56 16.90 2.88
N THR A 31 -14.15 16.42 1.77
CA THR A 31 -13.54 16.51 0.44
C THR A 31 -13.56 17.91 -0.15
N GLU A 32 -14.48 18.77 0.27
CA GLU A 32 -14.55 20.19 -0.13
C GLU A 32 -13.63 21.06 0.73
N TYR A 33 -13.50 20.78 2.03
CA TYR A 33 -12.65 21.59 2.93
C TYR A 33 -11.14 21.43 2.68
N MET A 34 -10.69 20.24 2.26
CA MET A 34 -9.27 20.00 2.00
C MET A 34 -8.69 20.86 0.88
N PRO A 35 -9.27 20.94 -0.34
CA PRO A 35 -8.74 21.77 -1.42
C PRO A 35 -8.84 23.28 -1.10
N GLU A 36 -9.85 23.72 -0.34
CA GLU A 36 -9.91 25.11 0.17
C GLU A 36 -8.75 25.43 1.11
N SER A 37 -8.31 24.44 1.88
CA SER A 37 -7.31 24.61 2.93
C SER A 37 -5.86 24.34 2.50
N LEU A 38 -5.69 23.67 1.35
CA LEU A 38 -4.43 23.22 0.78
C LEU A 38 -4.31 23.74 -0.65
N ASP A 39 -3.54 24.80 -0.84
CA ASP A 39 -3.42 25.51 -2.12
C ASP A 39 -2.92 24.60 -3.26
N GLY A 40 -3.73 24.48 -4.31
CA GLY A 40 -3.39 23.78 -5.56
C GLY A 40 -3.34 22.26 -5.50
N VAL A 41 -3.90 21.62 -4.46
CA VAL A 41 -3.99 20.16 -4.35
C VAL A 41 -5.27 19.62 -5.00
N ARG A 42 -5.14 18.63 -5.89
CA ARG A 42 -6.28 17.87 -6.44
C ARG A 42 -6.66 16.71 -5.53
N ILE A 43 -7.92 16.65 -5.10
CA ILE A 43 -8.45 15.50 -4.36
C ILE A 43 -9.09 14.53 -5.35
N ARG A 44 -8.67 13.26 -5.33
CA ARG A 44 -9.11 12.20 -6.25
C ARG A 44 -9.48 10.94 -5.48
N MET A 45 -10.34 10.10 -6.04
CA MET A 45 -10.57 8.77 -5.48
C MET A 45 -9.43 7.84 -5.85
N LEU A 46 -9.02 6.95 -4.93
CA LEU A 46 -7.97 5.95 -5.22
C LEU A 46 -8.31 5.06 -6.43
N ASP A 47 -9.60 4.87 -6.71
CA ASP A 47 -10.11 4.16 -7.89
C ASP A 47 -9.49 4.70 -9.18
N GLU A 48 -9.22 6.00 -9.26
CA GLU A 48 -8.57 6.65 -10.40
C GLU A 48 -7.12 6.17 -10.58
N ALA A 49 -6.44 5.77 -9.50
CA ALA A 49 -5.11 5.14 -9.54
C ALA A 49 -5.14 3.62 -9.83
N GLY A 50 -6.31 3.08 -10.21
CA GLY A 50 -6.48 1.68 -10.60
C GLY A 50 -6.65 0.72 -9.41
N ILE A 51 -6.83 1.22 -8.19
CA ILE A 51 -7.10 0.42 -6.99
C ILE A 51 -8.40 0.91 -6.35
N PRO A 52 -9.44 0.07 -6.22
CA PRO A 52 -10.69 0.50 -5.59
C PRO A 52 -10.48 1.02 -4.17
N GLY A 53 -10.96 2.22 -3.87
CA GLY A 53 -10.74 2.87 -2.57
C GLY A 53 -11.31 2.09 -1.39
N GLY A 54 -12.37 1.32 -1.61
CA GLY A 54 -12.94 0.40 -0.60
C GLY A 54 -12.16 -0.90 -0.40
N ALA A 55 -11.31 -1.29 -1.36
CA ALA A 55 -10.50 -2.51 -1.28
C ALA A 55 -9.10 -2.28 -0.71
N LYS A 56 -8.67 -1.01 -0.60
CA LYS A 56 -7.31 -0.61 -0.22
C LYS A 56 -6.82 -1.19 1.10
N GLU A 57 -7.69 -1.53 2.04
CA GLU A 57 -7.27 -2.10 3.33
C GLU A 57 -7.22 -3.63 3.32
N ALA A 58 -8.07 -4.27 2.51
CA ALA A 58 -8.06 -5.73 2.35
C ALA A 58 -6.85 -6.20 1.52
N VAL A 59 -6.45 -5.42 0.50
CA VAL A 59 -5.33 -5.78 -0.40
C VAL A 59 -3.98 -5.87 0.35
N PRO A 60 -3.58 -4.92 1.20
CA PRO A 60 -2.37 -5.03 2.03
C PRO A 60 -2.39 -6.20 3.01
N SER A 61 -3.56 -6.59 3.51
CA SER A 61 -3.69 -7.80 4.34
C SER A 61 -3.42 -9.07 3.51
N ALA A 62 -3.93 -9.13 2.28
CA ALA A 62 -3.61 -10.21 1.35
C ALA A 62 -2.11 -10.21 0.96
N TRP A 63 -1.52 -9.03 0.75
CA TRP A 63 -0.09 -8.87 0.52
C TRP A 63 0.71 -9.43 1.70
N GLN A 64 0.43 -9.00 2.94
CA GLN A 64 1.13 -9.50 4.13
C GLN A 64 0.99 -11.01 4.30
N GLY A 65 -0.18 -11.58 3.98
CA GLY A 65 -0.37 -13.03 3.93
C GLY A 65 0.58 -13.72 2.94
N LEU A 66 0.73 -13.18 1.73
CA LEU A 66 1.71 -13.69 0.75
C LEU A 66 3.14 -13.57 1.28
N GLU A 67 3.50 -12.44 1.88
CA GLU A 67 4.83 -12.19 2.43
C GLU A 67 5.20 -13.15 3.57
N ALA A 68 4.21 -13.52 4.40
CA ALA A 68 4.37 -14.54 5.42
C ALA A 68 4.64 -15.94 4.81
N ILE A 69 3.97 -16.27 3.70
CA ILE A 69 4.18 -17.55 2.99
C ILE A 69 5.58 -17.64 2.38
N VAL A 70 6.12 -16.55 1.83
CA VAL A 70 7.47 -16.53 1.21
C VAL A 70 8.58 -16.09 2.16
N ARG A 71 8.26 -15.81 3.43
CA ARG A 71 9.21 -15.36 4.47
C ARG A 71 9.97 -14.09 4.07
N ARG A 72 9.25 -13.07 3.59
CA ARG A 72 9.82 -11.76 3.27
C ARG A 72 9.15 -10.66 4.10
N SER A 73 9.90 -9.63 4.44
CA SER A 73 9.38 -8.46 5.13
C SER A 73 8.70 -7.54 4.11
N ILE A 74 7.59 -6.91 4.50
CA ILE A 74 7.09 -5.77 3.74
C ILE A 74 8.09 -4.60 3.81
N PRO A 75 8.09 -3.70 2.81
CA PRO A 75 8.84 -2.45 2.89
C PRO A 75 8.40 -1.65 4.12
N VAL A 76 9.37 -1.13 4.88
CA VAL A 76 9.11 -0.29 6.06
C VAL A 76 9.38 1.18 5.70
N PRO A 77 8.42 2.10 5.95
CA PRO A 77 8.59 3.51 5.63
C PRO A 77 9.70 4.15 6.47
N ASP A 78 10.08 5.37 6.09
CA ASP A 78 10.88 6.24 6.95
C ASP A 78 10.05 6.84 8.11
N ARG A 79 10.72 7.55 9.02
CA ARG A 79 10.11 8.19 10.21
C ARG A 79 9.41 7.21 11.16
N VAL A 80 10.03 6.03 11.35
CA VAL A 80 9.69 5.02 12.37
C VAL A 80 10.91 4.77 13.26
N GLU A 81 10.73 4.14 14.41
CA GLU A 81 11.80 3.87 15.38
C GLU A 81 12.88 2.95 14.81
N THR A 82 12.49 1.99 13.97
CA THR A 82 13.43 1.09 13.29
C THR A 82 12.86 0.62 11.96
N ARG A 83 13.73 0.53 10.95
CA ARG A 83 13.42 -0.04 9.64
C ARG A 83 13.90 -1.48 9.51
N ARG A 84 14.14 -2.16 10.63
CA ARG A 84 14.55 -3.56 10.65
C ARG A 84 13.47 -4.41 9.95
N SER A 85 13.90 -5.22 8.98
CA SER A 85 13.04 -6.20 8.32
C SER A 85 12.43 -7.17 9.32
N TRP A 86 11.11 -7.36 9.24
CA TRP A 86 10.36 -8.29 10.07
C TRP A 86 9.23 -8.93 9.26
N VAL A 87 9.16 -10.26 9.28
CA VAL A 87 8.03 -10.98 8.65
C VAL A 87 6.85 -10.87 9.59
N LEU A 88 5.78 -10.24 9.12
CA LEU A 88 4.55 -10.05 9.87
C LEU A 88 3.67 -11.31 9.76
N GLU A 89 2.57 -11.32 10.52
CA GLU A 89 1.58 -12.40 10.60
C GLU A 89 1.98 -13.67 11.36
N LYS A 90 0.97 -14.52 11.62
CA LYS A 90 1.11 -15.89 12.12
C LYS A 90 0.37 -16.83 11.19
N ILE A 91 0.99 -17.98 10.87
CA ILE A 91 0.39 -18.96 9.97
C ILE A 91 -0.43 -19.96 10.78
N ASN A 92 -1.71 -20.06 10.47
CA ASN A 92 -2.60 -21.09 11.01
C ASN A 92 -2.66 -22.28 10.02
N PRO A 93 -2.18 -23.47 10.41
CA PRO A 93 -2.19 -24.63 9.52
C PRO A 93 -3.61 -25.12 9.19
N CYS A 94 -3.87 -25.31 7.89
CA CYS A 94 -5.11 -25.89 7.35
C CYS A 94 -4.77 -27.02 6.35
N GLY A 95 -5.78 -27.56 5.65
CA GLY A 95 -5.61 -28.72 4.77
C GLY A 95 -4.54 -28.60 3.67
N ASN A 96 -4.27 -27.38 3.17
CA ASN A 96 -3.24 -27.13 2.16
C ASN A 96 -1.89 -26.65 2.72
N TYR A 97 -1.73 -26.60 4.05
CA TYR A 97 -0.58 -25.99 4.74
C TYR A 97 0.77 -26.44 4.19
N ARG A 98 0.96 -27.76 4.07
CA ARG A 98 2.23 -28.32 3.56
C ARG A 98 2.49 -27.90 2.12
N ALA A 99 1.48 -27.96 1.26
CA ALA A 99 1.63 -27.63 -0.15
C ALA A 99 1.96 -26.14 -0.37
N VAL A 100 1.27 -25.24 0.33
CA VAL A 100 1.50 -23.79 0.19
C VAL A 100 2.84 -23.37 0.77
N LEU A 101 3.23 -23.89 1.94
CA LEU A 101 4.53 -23.56 2.53
C LEU A 101 5.69 -24.12 1.73
N THR A 102 5.59 -25.34 1.19
CA THR A 102 6.65 -25.86 0.31
C THR A 102 6.87 -24.94 -0.89
N LYS A 103 5.78 -24.51 -1.55
CA LYS A 103 5.88 -23.55 -2.67
C LYS A 103 6.48 -22.21 -2.24
N GLY A 104 6.07 -21.69 -1.09
CA GLY A 104 6.58 -20.43 -0.55
C GLY A 104 8.07 -20.49 -0.22
N MET A 105 8.53 -21.55 0.44
CA MET A 105 9.94 -21.72 0.83
C MET A 105 10.89 -21.99 -0.36
N LEU A 106 10.37 -22.48 -1.48
CA LEU A 106 11.15 -22.62 -2.72
C LEU A 106 11.41 -21.25 -3.38
N PHE A 107 10.61 -20.22 -3.08
CA PHE A 107 10.83 -18.88 -3.60
C PHE A 107 12.10 -18.27 -3.00
N GLY A 108 13.12 -18.07 -3.85
CA GLY A 108 14.42 -17.56 -3.40
C GLY A 108 15.29 -18.60 -2.71
N GLU A 109 15.15 -19.88 -3.09
CA GLU A 109 15.96 -21.00 -2.61
C GLU A 109 17.45 -20.66 -2.46
N GLY A 110 18.05 -21.12 -1.35
CA GLY A 110 19.44 -20.82 -0.98
C GLY A 110 19.63 -19.48 -0.27
N ARG A 111 18.61 -18.63 -0.18
CA ARG A 111 18.67 -17.36 0.55
C ARG A 111 18.04 -17.47 1.93
N THR A 112 18.69 -16.90 2.93
CA THR A 112 18.14 -16.75 4.29
C THR A 112 17.35 -15.46 4.49
N HIS A 113 17.49 -14.52 3.54
CA HIS A 113 16.82 -13.22 3.52
C HIS A 113 16.39 -12.86 2.10
N LEU A 114 15.23 -12.21 2.00
CA LEU A 114 14.70 -11.66 0.75
C LEU A 114 14.57 -10.14 0.92
N GLU A 115 15.16 -9.41 -0.02
CA GLU A 115 15.04 -7.96 -0.12
C GLU A 115 13.59 -7.53 -0.28
N TRP A 116 13.28 -6.32 0.16
CA TRP A 116 11.94 -5.74 0.00
C TRP A 116 11.53 -5.66 -1.47
N VAL A 117 10.22 -5.84 -1.71
CA VAL A 117 9.64 -5.53 -3.02
C VAL A 117 9.84 -4.04 -3.29
N SER A 118 10.46 -3.73 -4.41
CA SER A 118 10.77 -2.33 -4.81
C SER A 118 9.83 -1.79 -5.88
N LYS A 119 9.04 -2.65 -6.53
CA LYS A 119 8.15 -2.30 -7.65
C LYS A 119 6.88 -3.15 -7.64
N MET A 120 5.77 -2.54 -8.02
CA MET A 120 4.47 -3.19 -8.21
C MET A 120 3.96 -2.88 -9.62
N VAL A 121 3.41 -3.89 -10.30
CA VAL A 121 2.69 -3.70 -11.56
C VAL A 121 1.24 -4.10 -11.31
N ASN A 122 0.33 -3.13 -11.45
CA ASN A 122 -1.10 -3.37 -11.31
C ASN A 122 -1.68 -3.82 -12.65
N TYR A 123 -2.51 -4.85 -12.66
CA TYR A 123 -3.19 -5.33 -13.87
C TYR A 123 -4.71 -5.20 -13.72
N VAL A 124 -5.34 -4.52 -14.67
CA VAL A 124 -6.80 -4.33 -14.73
C VAL A 124 -7.30 -4.87 -16.06
N GLY A 125 -8.24 -5.82 -16.02
CA GLY A 125 -8.77 -6.47 -17.23
C GLY A 125 -7.69 -7.18 -18.08
N GLY A 126 -6.63 -7.69 -17.43
CA GLY A 126 -5.52 -8.37 -18.12
C GLY A 126 -4.48 -7.44 -18.74
N ARG A 127 -4.58 -6.12 -18.57
CA ARG A 127 -3.61 -5.13 -19.07
C ARG A 127 -2.92 -4.43 -17.91
N ALA A 128 -1.64 -4.10 -18.09
CA ALA A 128 -0.91 -3.29 -17.12
C ALA A 128 -1.56 -1.90 -17.05
N PHE A 129 -1.90 -1.48 -15.84
CA PHE A 129 -2.44 -0.16 -15.56
C PHE A 129 -1.30 0.85 -15.46
N ASP A 130 -1.43 1.98 -16.18
CA ASP A 130 -0.48 3.08 -16.16
C ASP A 130 -1.09 4.30 -15.46
N PRO A 131 -0.66 4.61 -14.21
CA PRO A 131 -1.16 5.77 -13.47
C PRO A 131 -0.60 7.10 -13.95
N THR A 132 0.22 7.14 -15.01
CA THR A 132 0.69 8.41 -15.61
C THR A 132 -0.25 8.93 -16.71
N LEU A 133 -1.25 8.13 -17.09
CA LEU A 133 -2.24 8.47 -18.12
C LEU A 133 -3.54 9.07 -17.53
N ILE A 134 -3.58 9.32 -16.22
CA ILE A 134 -4.75 9.80 -15.47
C ILE A 134 -4.59 11.23 -14.97
#